data_AF-A0A978UKJ1-F1
#
_entry.id   AF-A0A978UKJ1-F1
#
_cell.length_a   1.000
_cell.length_b   1.000
_cell.length_c   1.000
_cell.angle_alpha   90.00
_cell.angle_beta   90.00
_cell.angle_gamma   90.00
#
_symmetry.space_group_name_H-M   'P 1'
#
loop_
_entity.id
_entity.type
_entity.pdbx_description
1 polymer ?
#
loop_
_entity_poly.entity_id
_entity_poly.type
_entity_poly.pdbx_seq_one_letter_code
_entity_poly.pdbx_strand_id
1 'polypeptide(L)'
;MNVDWPRSLPRLTELRIFGKVLVPSLPSTPAIRKVELGKCEKLQLQELPQTVEWFTIGGSHGIELFTDILRKSQTRHHLQHLGIHNCSSLVTFPTACLPTTLKELVLYFCEKLEFPMHHSLKTSSIQKVFIINSFGCSGSLKFFPLDFIPNLKDLVIKGCKNLESLTISDGQLCQNLTTLTIGGLNFISFPKGGLPAPNLISFGVKGCKKLKMLPEQMHNLLPSL
;
A
#
# COMPACT_ATOMS: atom_id res chain seq x y z
N MET A 1 -8.57 -3.07 27.23
CA MET A 1 -9.83 -3.80 27.51
C MET A 1 -9.71 -5.17 26.88
N ASN A 2 -9.95 -6.25 27.62
CA ASN A 2 -10.00 -7.60 27.04
C ASN A 2 -11.41 -7.76 26.46
N VAL A 3 -11.53 -8.02 25.16
CA VAL A 3 -12.85 -8.19 24.53
C VAL A 3 -13.14 -9.67 24.48
N ASP A 4 -14.13 -10.09 25.28
CA ASP A 4 -14.64 -11.45 25.26
C ASP A 4 -15.67 -11.55 24.13
N TRP A 5 -15.36 -12.33 23.09
CA TRP A 5 -16.23 -12.49 21.93
C TRP A 5 -17.29 -13.56 22.17
N PRO A 6 -18.51 -13.41 21.63
CA PRO A 6 -19.40 -14.54 21.44
C PRO A 6 -18.68 -15.63 20.65
N ARG A 7 -18.80 -16.89 21.07
CA ARG A 7 -18.06 -18.02 20.47
C ARG A 7 -18.28 -18.17 18.97
N SER A 8 -19.43 -17.70 18.45
CA SER A 8 -19.74 -17.71 17.03
C SER A 8 -20.54 -16.47 16.64
N LEU A 9 -20.14 -15.87 15.52
CA LEU A 9 -20.84 -14.75 14.89
C LEU A 9 -21.02 -15.08 13.40
N PRO A 10 -21.94 -16.01 13.05
CA PRO A 10 -21.97 -16.65 11.73
C PRO A 10 -22.37 -15.70 10.59
N ARG A 11 -23.04 -14.59 10.90
CA ARG A 11 -23.48 -13.58 9.94
C ARG A 11 -22.59 -12.33 9.90
N LEU A 12 -21.55 -12.26 10.72
CA LEU A 12 -20.68 -11.09 10.77
C LEU A 12 -19.85 -11.01 9.49
N THR A 13 -20.04 -9.96 8.71
CA THR A 13 -19.32 -9.70 7.45
C THR A 13 -18.23 -8.64 7.61
N GLU A 14 -18.41 -7.71 8.54
CA GLU A 14 -17.45 -6.67 8.87
C GLU A 14 -17.13 -6.65 10.35
N LEU A 15 -15.85 -6.58 10.69
CA LEU A 15 -15.35 -6.41 12.04
C LEU A 15 -14.45 -5.18 12.07
N ARG A 16 -14.76 -4.23 12.96
CA ARG A 16 -13.94 -3.05 13.16
C ARG A 16 -13.62 -2.90 14.64
N ILE A 17 -12.33 -2.83 14.96
CA ILE A 17 -11.86 -2.74 16.33
C ILE A 17 -10.92 -1.54 16.41
N PHE A 18 -11.31 -0.53 17.18
CA PHE A 18 -10.50 0.66 17.42
C PHE A 18 -10.18 0.78 18.91
N GLY A 19 -8.93 1.11 19.24
CA GLY A 19 -8.47 1.29 20.62
C GLY A 19 -7.57 0.15 21.12
N LYS A 20 -7.13 0.26 22.38
CA LYS A 20 -6.23 -0.72 23.04
C LYS A 20 -7.00 -2.00 23.43
N VAL A 21 -7.13 -2.89 22.45
CA VAL A 21 -7.81 -4.18 22.62
C VAL A 21 -6.81 -5.32 22.51
N LEU A 22 -6.87 -6.23 23.49
CA LEU A 22 -6.24 -7.54 23.43
C LEU A 22 -7.24 -8.48 22.76
N VAL A 23 -6.94 -8.92 21.52
CA VAL A 23 -7.71 -9.98 20.86
C VAL A 23 -6.76 -11.15 20.60
N PRO A 24 -6.84 -12.24 21.37
CA PRO A 24 -5.98 -13.41 21.17
C PRO A 24 -6.35 -14.22 19.92
N SER A 25 -7.60 -14.13 19.46
CA SER A 25 -8.06 -14.74 18.21
C SER A 25 -9.35 -14.07 17.73
N LEU A 26 -9.58 -14.08 16.41
CA LEU A 26 -10.85 -13.65 15.85
C LEU A 26 -11.94 -14.69 16.16
N PRO A 27 -13.18 -14.27 16.45
CA PRO A 27 -14.28 -15.21 16.64
C PRO A 27 -14.52 -16.04 15.37
N SER A 28 -15.11 -17.23 15.52
CA SER A 28 -15.53 -18.04 14.38
C SER A 28 -16.60 -17.27 13.58
N THR A 29 -16.18 -16.80 12.42
CA THR A 29 -16.92 -15.85 11.58
C THR A 29 -16.83 -16.29 10.11
N PRO A 30 -17.53 -17.37 9.70
CA PRO A 30 -17.42 -17.91 8.34
C PRO A 30 -17.86 -16.93 7.24
N ALA A 31 -18.60 -15.87 7.59
CA ALA A 31 -19.03 -14.84 6.65
C ALA A 31 -18.11 -13.61 6.60
N ILE A 32 -17.06 -13.52 7.42
CA ILE A 32 -16.24 -12.30 7.52
C ILE A 32 -15.56 -12.01 6.19
N ARG A 33 -15.67 -10.77 5.71
CA ARG A 33 -15.03 -10.28 4.49
C ARG A 33 -14.08 -9.12 4.78
N LYS A 34 -14.43 -8.32 5.78
CA LYS A 34 -13.73 -7.08 6.09
C LYS A 34 -13.31 -7.02 7.56
N VAL A 35 -12.03 -6.80 7.79
CA VAL A 35 -11.45 -6.68 9.12
C VAL A 35 -10.63 -5.39 9.17
N GLU A 36 -11.02 -4.46 10.04
CA GLU A 36 -10.30 -3.22 10.31
C GLU A 36 -9.84 -3.19 11.76
N LEU A 37 -8.53 -3.12 11.96
CA LEU A 37 -7.89 -3.11 13.26
C LEU A 37 -7.16 -1.79 13.41
N GLY A 38 -7.53 -0.99 14.41
CA GLY A 38 -6.86 0.27 14.74
C GLY A 38 -5.54 0.04 15.48
N LYS A 39 -5.21 0.94 16.42
CA LYS A 39 -4.01 0.82 17.28
C LYS A 39 -4.16 -0.32 18.30
N CYS A 40 -3.82 -1.55 17.90
CA CYS A 40 -3.86 -2.71 18.78
C CYS A 40 -2.48 -3.00 19.39
N GLU A 41 -2.20 -2.42 20.57
CA GLU A 41 -1.02 -2.79 21.36
C GLU A 41 -1.20 -4.23 21.87
N LYS A 42 -0.35 -5.17 21.44
CA LYS A 42 -0.34 -6.61 21.82
C LYS A 42 -1.39 -7.51 21.17
N LEU A 43 -1.88 -7.17 19.97
CA LEU A 43 -2.67 -8.12 19.19
C LEU A 43 -1.84 -9.37 18.86
N GLN A 44 -2.34 -10.57 19.19
CA GLN A 44 -1.72 -11.84 18.82
C GLN A 44 -2.61 -12.55 17.82
N LEU A 45 -2.73 -11.97 16.62
CA LEU A 45 -3.46 -12.64 15.55
C LEU A 45 -2.54 -13.67 14.88
N GLN A 46 -2.85 -14.95 15.06
CA GLN A 46 -2.07 -16.03 14.47
C GLN A 46 -2.36 -16.21 12.97
N GLU A 47 -3.63 -16.08 12.58
CA GLU A 47 -4.08 -16.24 11.20
C GLU A 47 -5.26 -15.30 10.87
N LEU A 48 -5.39 -14.95 9.60
CA LEU A 48 -6.57 -14.27 9.06
C LEU A 48 -7.55 -15.31 8.49
N PRO A 49 -8.87 -15.20 8.75
CA PRO A 49 -9.86 -16.05 8.12
C PRO A 49 -9.75 -15.98 6.59
N GLN A 50 -9.82 -17.12 5.91
CA GLN A 50 -9.60 -17.20 4.46
C GLN A 50 -10.61 -16.38 3.63
N THR A 51 -11.77 -16.10 4.21
CA THR A 51 -12.83 -15.30 3.60
C THR A 51 -12.55 -13.81 3.62
N VAL A 52 -11.53 -13.35 4.36
CA VAL A 52 -11.17 -11.93 4.41
C VAL A 52 -10.60 -11.48 3.07
N GLU A 53 -11.28 -10.51 2.47
CA GLU A 53 -10.88 -9.85 1.22
C GLU A 53 -10.32 -8.45 1.49
N TRP A 54 -10.72 -7.84 2.61
CA TRP A 54 -10.31 -6.49 3.02
C TRP A 54 -9.73 -6.50 4.42
N PHE A 55 -8.44 -6.21 4.55
CA PHE A 55 -7.76 -6.15 5.82
C PHE A 55 -7.10 -4.79 6.00
N THR A 56 -7.36 -4.14 7.13
CA THR A 56 -6.59 -2.97 7.54
C THR A 56 -6.07 -3.12 8.95
N ILE A 57 -4.84 -2.67 9.19
CA ILE A 57 -4.21 -2.71 10.50
C ILE A 57 -3.50 -1.40 10.84
N GLY A 58 -3.63 -0.97 12.09
CA GLY A 58 -3.11 0.27 12.62
C GLY A 58 -2.07 0.07 13.72
N GLY A 59 -1.25 1.10 13.92
CA GLY A 59 -0.33 1.19 15.06
C GLY A 59 1.08 0.67 14.76
N SER A 60 1.95 0.78 15.77
CA SER A 60 3.40 0.65 15.60
C SER A 60 3.87 -0.75 15.21
N HIS A 61 3.10 -1.80 15.50
CA HIS A 61 3.46 -3.20 15.23
C HIS A 61 2.60 -3.83 14.11
N GLY A 62 1.80 -3.02 13.39
CA GLY A 62 0.87 -3.55 12.39
C GLY A 62 1.55 -4.31 11.25
N ILE A 63 2.71 -3.83 10.79
CA ILE A 63 3.50 -4.48 9.73
C ILE A 63 4.11 -5.78 10.24
N GLU A 64 4.67 -5.79 11.44
CA GLU A 64 5.26 -7.00 12.04
C GLU A 64 4.21 -8.09 12.19
N LEU A 65 3.02 -7.74 12.71
CA LEU A 65 1.92 -8.69 12.81
C LEU A 65 1.50 -9.22 11.44
N PHE A 66 1.33 -8.33 10.46
CA PHE A 66 0.96 -8.75 9.11
C PHE A 66 2.01 -9.66 8.48
N THR A 67 3.30 -9.35 8.68
CA THR A 67 4.42 -10.18 8.24
C THR A 67 4.37 -11.56 8.89
N ASP A 68 4.08 -11.61 10.20
CA ASP A 68 3.93 -12.84 10.95
C ASP A 68 2.77 -13.70 10.47
N ILE A 69 1.61 -13.07 10.19
CA ILE A 69 0.44 -13.75 9.63
C ILE A 69 0.78 -14.37 8.26
N LEU A 70 1.43 -13.60 7.39
CA LEU A 70 1.84 -14.09 6.07
C LEU A 70 2.86 -15.23 6.15
N ARG A 71 3.79 -15.17 7.11
CA ARG A 71 4.84 -16.18 7.28
C ARG A 71 4.32 -17.47 7.90
N LYS A 72 3.37 -17.38 8.82
CA LYS A 72 2.79 -18.53 9.54
C LYS A 72 1.67 -19.20 8.76
N SER A 73 0.95 -18.45 7.92
CA SER A 73 -0.14 -19.00 7.13
C SER A 73 0.36 -19.93 6.01
N GLN A 74 -0.09 -21.19 6.04
CA GLN A 74 0.11 -22.15 4.94
C GLN A 74 -0.93 -22.00 3.83
N THR A 75 -1.82 -21.00 3.91
CA THR A 75 -3.05 -20.92 3.11
C THR A 75 -3.02 -19.73 2.15
N ARG A 76 -3.58 -19.92 0.95
CA ARG A 76 -3.72 -18.83 -0.04
C ARG A 76 -4.80 -17.87 0.44
N HIS A 77 -4.41 -16.66 0.80
CA HIS A 77 -5.36 -15.62 1.16
C HIS A 77 -6.07 -15.08 -0.09
N HIS A 78 -7.39 -14.87 0.00
CA HIS A 78 -8.18 -14.17 -1.01
C HIS A 78 -8.14 -12.64 -0.83
N LEU A 79 -7.13 -12.14 -0.11
CA LEU A 79 -7.00 -10.74 0.24
C LEU A 79 -6.83 -9.88 -1.01
N GLN A 80 -7.77 -8.97 -1.24
CA GLN A 80 -7.76 -8.04 -2.37
C GLN A 80 -7.33 -6.64 -1.96
N HIS A 81 -7.56 -6.26 -0.70
CA HIS A 81 -7.21 -4.95 -0.16
C HIS A 81 -6.41 -5.09 1.14
N LEU A 82 -5.29 -4.39 1.21
CA LEU A 82 -4.45 -4.27 2.39
C LEU A 82 -4.21 -2.80 2.74
N GLY A 83 -4.65 -2.40 3.93
CA GLY A 83 -4.37 -1.10 4.50
C GLY A 83 -3.47 -1.20 5.72
N ILE A 84 -2.41 -0.39 5.77
CA ILE A 84 -1.57 -0.24 6.96
C ILE A 84 -1.53 1.23 7.33
N HIS A 85 -1.79 1.54 8.60
CA HIS A 85 -1.82 2.91 9.06
C HIS A 85 -1.09 3.15 10.38
N ASN A 86 -0.57 4.36 10.58
CA ASN A 86 0.09 4.78 11.83
C ASN A 86 1.26 3.87 12.26
N CYS A 87 2.11 3.46 11.32
CA CYS A 87 3.31 2.68 11.63
C CYS A 87 4.48 3.62 11.98
N SER A 88 4.85 3.67 13.26
CA SER A 88 5.89 4.55 13.80
C SER A 88 7.27 3.90 13.96
N SER A 89 7.36 2.57 13.84
CA SER A 89 8.62 1.81 13.94
C SER A 89 9.27 1.68 12.56
N LEU A 90 10.61 1.60 12.52
CA LEU A 90 11.34 1.25 11.30
C LEU A 90 11.06 -0.21 11.00
N VAL A 91 10.24 -0.47 9.98
CA VAL A 91 9.90 -1.82 9.55
C VAL A 91 9.98 -1.89 8.04
N THR A 92 10.67 -2.91 7.55
CA THR A 92 10.71 -3.26 6.14
C THR A 92 9.40 -3.93 5.75
N PHE A 93 8.68 -3.37 4.78
CA PHE A 93 7.41 -3.92 4.32
C PHE A 93 7.64 -5.30 3.65
N PRO A 94 6.86 -6.34 3.98
CA PRO A 94 7.10 -7.72 3.53
C PRO A 94 6.65 -7.94 2.07
N THR A 95 7.19 -7.19 1.11
CA THR A 95 6.82 -7.28 -0.32
C THR A 95 7.03 -8.68 -0.89
N ALA A 96 7.96 -9.45 -0.35
CA ALA A 96 8.23 -10.84 -0.75
C ALA A 96 7.08 -11.80 -0.43
N CYS A 97 6.25 -11.50 0.59
CA CYS A 97 5.22 -12.40 1.09
C CYS A 97 3.79 -11.95 0.71
N LEU A 98 3.64 -10.95 -0.17
CA LEU A 98 2.33 -10.41 -0.51
C LEU A 98 1.46 -11.45 -1.23
N PRO A 99 0.17 -11.57 -0.88
CA PRO A 99 -0.76 -12.41 -1.63
C PRO A 99 -0.84 -11.98 -3.09
N THR A 100 -0.81 -12.94 -4.01
CA THR A 100 -0.92 -12.68 -5.46
C THR A 100 -2.30 -12.13 -5.85
N THR A 101 -3.30 -12.32 -5.00
CA THR A 101 -4.67 -11.81 -5.12
C THR A 101 -4.81 -10.32 -4.76
N LEU A 102 -3.78 -9.73 -4.14
CA LEU A 102 -3.82 -8.35 -3.67
C LEU A 102 -3.90 -7.39 -4.85
N LYS A 103 -4.93 -6.55 -4.88
CA LYS A 103 -5.19 -5.54 -5.92
C LYS A 103 -4.92 -4.13 -5.42
N GLU A 104 -5.12 -3.86 -4.14
CA GLU A 104 -5.01 -2.54 -3.56
C GLU A 104 -4.13 -2.56 -2.31
N LEU A 105 -3.13 -1.69 -2.31
CA LEU A 105 -2.23 -1.45 -1.19
C LEU A 105 -2.33 -0.01 -0.74
N VAL A 106 -2.59 0.17 0.55
CA VAL A 106 -2.77 1.48 1.17
C VAL A 106 -1.88 1.62 2.39
N LEU A 107 -1.07 2.67 2.40
CA LEU A 107 -0.09 2.99 3.43
C LEU A 107 -0.33 4.42 3.92
N TYR A 108 -0.87 4.56 5.14
CA TYR A 108 -1.23 5.86 5.75
C TYR A 108 -0.39 6.17 6.98
N PHE A 109 0.24 7.34 7.05
CA PHE A 109 0.98 7.77 8.25
C PHE A 109 2.02 6.72 8.71
N CYS A 110 2.73 6.12 7.76
CA CYS A 110 3.80 5.15 7.99
C CYS A 110 5.13 5.87 7.83
N GLU A 111 5.60 6.51 8.90
CA GLU A 111 6.70 7.47 8.82
C GLU A 111 8.03 6.80 8.51
N LYS A 112 8.37 5.70 9.19
CA LYS A 112 9.67 5.01 9.03
C LYS A 112 9.57 3.78 8.13
N LEU A 113 8.65 3.76 7.17
CA LEU A 113 8.44 2.60 6.32
C LEU A 113 9.52 2.49 5.26
N GLU A 114 10.20 1.34 5.23
CA GLU A 114 11.01 0.96 4.07
C GLU A 114 10.15 0.11 3.14
N PHE A 115 10.06 0.53 1.87
CA PHE A 115 9.28 -0.17 0.86
C PHE A 115 10.22 -0.83 -0.14
N PRO A 116 10.70 -2.07 0.14
CA PRO A 116 11.64 -2.74 -0.73
C PRO A 116 10.97 -3.17 -2.03
N MET A 117 11.54 -2.75 -3.16
CA MET A 117 11.13 -3.17 -4.49
C MET A 117 11.62 -4.61 -4.73
N HIS A 118 10.84 -5.59 -4.28
CA HIS A 118 11.16 -7.01 -4.43
C HIS A 118 10.54 -7.59 -5.70
N HIS A 119 11.24 -8.53 -6.36
CA HIS A 119 10.83 -9.09 -7.66
C HIS A 119 9.40 -9.67 -7.69
N SER A 120 8.86 -10.09 -6.55
CA SER A 120 7.46 -10.54 -6.38
C SER A 120 6.43 -9.48 -6.77
N LEU A 121 6.76 -8.19 -6.69
CA LEU A 121 5.86 -7.11 -7.15
C LEU A 121 5.63 -7.15 -8.65
N LYS A 122 6.60 -7.66 -9.43
CA LYS A 122 6.47 -7.79 -10.89
C LYS A 122 5.42 -8.83 -11.29
N THR A 123 5.18 -9.83 -10.44
CA THR A 123 4.16 -10.87 -10.64
C THR A 123 2.90 -10.63 -9.82
N SER A 124 2.80 -9.46 -9.18
CA SER A 124 1.64 -9.11 -8.36
C SER A 124 0.43 -8.68 -9.20
N SER A 125 -0.77 -8.88 -8.65
CA SER A 125 -2.02 -8.36 -9.22
C SER A 125 -2.33 -6.93 -8.74
N ILE A 126 -1.37 -6.23 -8.15
CA ILE A 126 -1.57 -4.92 -7.57
C ILE A 126 -1.87 -3.92 -8.69
N GLN A 127 -3.01 -3.27 -8.55
CA GLN A 127 -3.51 -2.26 -9.47
C GLN A 127 -3.51 -0.87 -8.84
N LYS A 128 -3.57 -0.79 -7.51
CA LYS A 128 -3.68 0.49 -6.80
C LYS A 128 -2.71 0.57 -5.65
N VAL A 129 -1.95 1.66 -5.61
CA VAL A 129 -0.99 1.94 -4.54
C VAL A 129 -1.21 3.36 -4.04
N PHE A 130 -1.54 3.47 -2.75
CA PHE A 130 -1.74 4.74 -2.06
C PHE A 130 -0.72 4.84 -0.92
N ILE A 131 0.19 5.80 -1.00
CA ILE A 131 1.18 6.11 0.04
C ILE A 131 0.94 7.55 0.49
N ILE A 132 0.32 7.73 1.64
CA ILE A 132 -0.16 9.05 2.09
C ILE A 132 0.31 9.32 3.51
N ASN A 133 1.10 10.38 3.68
CA ASN A 133 1.66 10.81 4.96
C ASN A 133 1.37 12.28 5.23
N SER A 134 1.25 12.69 6.50
CA SER A 134 1.01 14.09 6.91
C SER A 134 2.27 14.79 7.40
N PHE A 135 3.14 14.11 8.15
CA PHE A 135 4.33 14.72 8.77
C PHE A 135 5.65 14.38 8.07
N GLY A 136 5.56 13.74 6.90
CA GLY A 136 6.70 13.26 6.13
C GLY A 136 6.94 11.78 6.33
N CYS A 137 6.97 11.02 5.23
CA CYS A 137 7.66 9.74 5.23
C CYS A 137 9.16 10.01 5.50
N SER A 138 9.66 9.60 6.67
CA SER A 138 11.08 9.51 6.99
C SER A 138 11.73 8.20 6.48
N GLY A 139 10.93 7.31 5.88
CA GLY A 139 11.37 6.09 5.23
C GLY A 139 12.29 6.32 4.02
N SER A 140 12.97 5.26 3.59
CA SER A 140 14.04 5.28 2.58
C SER A 140 13.58 5.42 1.11
N LEU A 141 12.27 5.60 0.85
CA LEU A 141 11.72 5.67 -0.51
C LEU A 141 12.16 6.95 -1.23
N LYS A 142 13.35 6.89 -1.86
CA LYS A 142 13.94 7.99 -2.64
C LYS A 142 13.39 8.08 -4.05
N PHE A 143 13.07 6.95 -4.66
CA PHE A 143 12.50 6.88 -6.00
C PHE A 143 11.43 5.80 -6.06
N PHE A 144 10.54 5.89 -7.05
CA PHE A 144 9.52 4.88 -7.31
C PHE A 144 9.57 4.43 -8.78
N PRO A 145 9.90 3.16 -9.06
CA PRO A 145 9.91 2.59 -10.40
C PRO A 145 8.50 2.17 -10.83
N LEU A 146 7.91 2.92 -11.76
CA LEU A 146 6.52 2.72 -12.18
C LEU A 146 6.31 1.40 -12.94
N ASP A 147 7.31 0.96 -13.69
CA ASP A 147 7.35 -0.28 -14.46
C ASP A 147 7.59 -1.54 -13.60
N PHE A 148 7.86 -1.36 -12.29
CA PHE A 148 8.09 -2.47 -11.38
C PHE A 148 6.80 -3.17 -10.92
N ILE A 149 5.66 -2.48 -11.05
CA ILE A 149 4.32 -3.02 -10.80
C ILE A 149 3.55 -2.94 -12.13
N PRO A 150 3.63 -3.95 -12.99
CA PRO A 150 3.15 -3.84 -14.39
C PRO A 150 1.64 -3.62 -14.51
N ASN A 151 0.87 -4.06 -13.52
CA ASN A 151 -0.59 -3.93 -13.48
C ASN A 151 -1.07 -2.62 -12.82
N LEU A 152 -0.16 -1.72 -12.44
CA LEU A 152 -0.48 -0.49 -11.72
C LEU A 152 -1.35 0.44 -12.56
N LYS A 153 -2.54 0.74 -12.04
CA LYS A 153 -3.53 1.66 -12.60
C LYS A 153 -3.58 2.99 -11.88
N ASP A 154 -3.53 2.94 -10.54
CA ASP A 154 -3.65 4.11 -9.70
C ASP A 154 -2.43 4.22 -8.78
N LEU A 155 -1.68 5.30 -8.93
CA LEU A 155 -0.60 5.65 -8.01
C LEU A 155 -0.86 7.01 -7.37
N VAL A 156 -0.96 7.01 -6.04
CA VAL A 156 -1.04 8.24 -5.25
C VAL A 156 0.06 8.23 -4.21
N ILE A 157 1.01 9.16 -4.32
CA ILE A 157 2.05 9.37 -3.30
C ILE A 157 1.96 10.80 -2.78
N LYS A 158 1.63 10.98 -1.51
CA LYS A 158 1.45 12.29 -0.86
C LYS A 158 2.20 12.35 0.47
N GLY A 159 2.87 13.48 0.72
CA GLY A 159 3.61 13.74 1.95
C GLY A 159 4.83 12.86 2.17
N CYS A 160 5.37 12.22 1.12
CA CYS A 160 6.66 11.53 1.20
C CYS A 160 7.79 12.56 1.07
N LYS A 161 8.56 12.77 2.14
CA LYS A 161 9.63 13.78 2.17
C LYS A 161 10.87 13.32 1.42
N ASN A 162 11.17 12.03 1.39
CA ASN A 162 12.39 11.55 0.75
C ASN A 162 12.21 11.20 -0.74
N LEU A 163 10.98 11.17 -1.26
CA LEU A 163 10.73 10.86 -2.66
C LEU A 163 11.23 12.02 -3.55
N GLU A 164 12.26 11.75 -4.32
CA GLU A 164 12.93 12.67 -5.23
C GLU A 164 12.52 12.43 -6.70
N SER A 165 12.23 11.20 -7.11
CA SER A 165 11.94 10.93 -8.52
C SER A 165 11.01 9.74 -8.77
N LEU A 166 10.42 9.73 -9.96
CA LEU A 166 9.83 8.53 -10.57
C LEU A 166 10.79 8.01 -11.63
N THR A 167 10.88 6.69 -11.75
CA THR A 167 11.76 6.03 -12.74
C THR A 167 10.97 5.03 -13.58
N ILE A 168 11.43 4.79 -14.80
CA ILE A 168 10.94 3.76 -15.72
C ILE A 168 12.19 3.18 -16.39
N SER A 169 12.29 1.85 -16.51
CA SER A 169 13.39 1.23 -17.26
C SER A 169 13.29 1.53 -18.75
N ASP A 170 14.42 1.60 -19.44
CA ASP A 170 14.45 1.92 -20.87
C ASP A 170 13.55 0.98 -21.70
N GLY A 171 12.76 1.56 -22.59
CA GLY A 171 11.81 0.85 -23.45
C GLY A 171 10.53 0.34 -22.76
N GLN A 172 10.33 0.60 -21.47
CA GLN A 172 9.10 0.22 -20.77
C GLN A 172 8.00 1.27 -20.90
N LEU A 173 6.75 0.79 -20.92
CA LEU A 173 5.54 1.60 -20.99
C LEU A 173 4.67 1.36 -19.76
N CYS A 174 4.14 2.42 -19.17
CA CYS A 174 3.15 2.37 -18.10
C CYS A 174 1.73 2.30 -18.69
N GLN A 175 1.48 1.32 -19.55
CA GLN A 175 0.23 1.20 -20.31
C GLN A 175 -1.03 1.07 -19.44
N ASN A 176 -0.91 0.51 -18.23
CA ASN A 176 -2.04 0.33 -17.33
C ASN A 176 -2.32 1.56 -16.47
N LEU A 177 -1.37 2.51 -16.38
CA LEU A 177 -1.47 3.64 -15.47
C LEU A 177 -2.51 4.64 -15.98
N THR A 178 -3.59 4.79 -15.22
CA THR A 178 -4.72 5.70 -15.52
C THR A 178 -4.72 6.94 -14.62
N THR A 179 -4.23 6.79 -13.39
CA THR A 179 -4.18 7.86 -12.39
C THR A 179 -2.79 7.97 -11.78
N LEU A 180 -2.20 9.16 -11.85
CA LEU A 180 -0.95 9.49 -11.19
C LEU A 180 -1.12 10.78 -10.39
N THR A 181 -0.96 10.70 -9.07
CA THR A 181 -0.91 11.88 -8.20
C THR A 181 0.34 11.85 -7.34
N ILE A 182 1.19 12.86 -7.50
CA ILE A 182 2.39 13.06 -6.71
C ILE A 182 2.28 14.34 -5.90
N GLY A 183 2.57 14.26 -4.61
CA GLY A 183 2.76 15.42 -3.76
C GLY A 183 3.84 15.18 -2.72
N GLY A 184 5.09 15.48 -3.07
CA GLY A 184 6.26 15.31 -2.22
C GLY A 184 7.07 16.59 -2.14
N LEU A 185 7.42 17.04 -0.92
CA LEU A 185 8.15 18.30 -0.73
C LEU A 185 9.49 18.34 -1.46
N ASN A 186 10.18 17.19 -1.55
CA ASN A 186 11.49 17.07 -2.19
C ASN A 186 11.44 16.43 -3.58
N PHE A 187 10.26 16.24 -4.17
CA PHE A 187 10.17 15.65 -5.51
C PHE A 187 10.82 16.58 -6.55
N ILE A 188 11.73 16.02 -7.35
CA ILE A 188 12.64 16.72 -8.27
C ILE A 188 12.29 16.44 -9.73
N SER A 189 12.07 15.18 -10.11
CA SER A 189 11.97 14.82 -11.53
C SER A 189 11.11 13.61 -11.85
N PHE A 190 10.58 13.64 -13.07
CA PHE A 190 9.97 12.50 -13.76
C PHE A 190 11.03 11.71 -14.56
N PRO A 191 10.69 10.55 -15.14
CA PRO A 191 11.62 9.78 -15.97
C PRO A 191 12.17 10.62 -17.13
N LYS A 192 13.45 10.42 -17.44
CA LYS A 192 14.13 11.13 -18.53
C LYS A 192 13.50 10.75 -19.87
N GLY A 193 13.29 11.73 -20.75
CA GLY A 193 12.60 11.52 -22.03
C GLY A 193 11.08 11.51 -21.94
N GLY A 194 10.51 11.64 -20.73
CA GLY A 194 9.08 11.78 -20.49
C GLY A 194 8.45 10.61 -19.75
N LEU A 195 7.13 10.66 -19.58
CA LEU A 195 6.35 9.64 -18.89
C LEU A 195 5.52 8.85 -19.91
N PRO A 196 6.00 7.69 -20.39
CA PRO A 196 5.27 6.86 -21.35
C PRO A 196 4.07 6.15 -20.70
N ALA A 197 2.99 6.90 -20.49
CA ALA A 197 1.74 6.41 -19.89
C ALA A 197 0.56 6.75 -20.81
N PRO A 198 0.35 5.99 -21.91
CA PRO A 198 -0.56 6.38 -22.97
C PRO A 198 -2.04 6.46 -22.54
N ASN A 199 -2.42 5.71 -21.51
CA ASN A 199 -3.78 5.64 -20.98
C ASN A 199 -3.98 6.49 -19.72
N LEU A 200 -3.05 7.40 -19.41
CA LEU A 200 -3.16 8.28 -18.25
C LEU A 200 -4.23 9.34 -18.50
N ILE A 201 -5.30 9.29 -17.71
CA ILE A 201 -6.45 10.21 -17.81
C ILE A 201 -6.50 11.23 -16.66
N SER A 202 -5.74 10.98 -15.58
CA SER A 202 -5.69 11.85 -14.42
C SER A 202 -4.25 12.03 -13.96
N PHE A 203 -3.75 13.25 -14.11
CA PHE A 203 -2.40 13.64 -13.70
C PHE A 203 -2.44 14.80 -12.72
N GLY A 204 -1.88 14.59 -11.52
CA GLY A 204 -1.86 15.57 -10.44
C GLY A 204 -0.47 15.73 -9.83
N VAL A 205 0.02 16.97 -9.75
CA VAL A 205 1.24 17.31 -9.03
C VAL A 205 0.93 18.42 -8.04
N LYS A 206 1.14 18.18 -6.74
CA LYS A 206 0.78 19.15 -5.68
C LYS A 206 1.86 19.28 -4.62
N GLY A 207 2.33 20.50 -4.38
CA GLY A 207 3.26 20.79 -3.29
C GLY A 207 4.70 20.31 -3.53
N CYS A 208 5.07 20.03 -4.78
CA CYS A 208 6.44 19.64 -5.18
C CYS A 208 7.31 20.89 -5.41
N LYS A 209 7.86 21.45 -4.33
CA LYS A 209 8.60 22.73 -4.38
C LYS A 209 9.94 22.66 -5.13
N LYS A 210 10.54 21.47 -5.25
CA LYS A 210 11.82 21.25 -5.94
C LYS A 210 11.66 20.85 -7.41
N LEU A 211 10.43 20.57 -7.85
CA LEU A 211 10.14 20.18 -9.22
C LEU A 211 10.28 21.39 -10.13
N LYS A 212 11.19 21.33 -11.09
CA LYS A 212 11.43 22.43 -12.05
C LYS A 212 10.62 22.28 -13.33
N MET A 213 10.34 21.03 -13.75
CA MET A 213 9.68 20.74 -15.02
C MET A 213 8.72 19.55 -14.85
N LEU A 214 7.62 19.60 -15.60
CA LEU A 214 6.74 18.45 -15.82
C LEU A 214 7.41 17.43 -16.78
N PRO A 215 6.85 16.21 -16.97
CA PRO A 215 7.42 15.24 -17.89
C PRO A 215 7.62 15.84 -19.29
N GLU A 216 8.71 15.46 -19.97
CA GLU A 216 8.91 15.81 -21.37
C GLU A 216 7.90 15.08 -22.27
N GLN A 217 7.66 15.61 -23.48
CA GLN A 217 6.86 14.97 -24.52
C GLN A 217 5.42 14.58 -24.10
N MET A 218 4.79 15.31 -23.17
CA MET A 218 3.43 14.98 -22.69
C MET A 218 2.41 14.83 -23.84
N HIS A 219 2.49 15.65 -24.88
CA HIS A 219 1.61 15.57 -26.05
C HIS A 219 1.72 14.25 -26.83
N ASN A 220 2.89 13.59 -26.79
CA ASN A 220 3.11 12.31 -27.47
C ASN A 220 2.90 11.11 -26.53
N LEU A 221 3.33 11.26 -25.27
CA LEU A 221 3.41 10.15 -24.31
C LEU A 221 2.19 10.02 -23.39
N LEU A 222 1.38 11.09 -23.28
CA LEU A 222 0.15 11.16 -22.50
C LEU A 222 -1.05 11.60 -23.37
N PRO A 223 -1.34 10.95 -24.52
CA PRO A 223 -2.39 11.35 -25.44
C PRO A 223 -3.83 11.29 -24.86
N SER A 224 -4.02 10.67 -23.70
CA SER A 224 -5.33 10.54 -23.03
C SER A 224 -5.61 11.63 -21.98
N LEU A 225 -4.68 12.57 -21.76
CA LEU A 225 -4.78 13.66 -20.79
C LEU A 225 -5.24 14.97 -21.45
#